data_AF-A0A161MRM4-F1
#
_entry.id   AF-A0A161MRM4-F1
#
_cell.length_a   1.000
_cell.length_b   1.000
_cell.length_c   1.000
_cell.angle_alpha   90.00
_cell.angle_beta   90.00
_cell.angle_gamma   90.00
#
_symmetry.space_group_name_H-M   'P 1'
#
loop_
_entity.id
_entity.type
_entity.pdbx_description
1 polymer ?
#
loop_
_entity_poly.entity_id
_entity_poly.type
_entity_poly.pdbx_seq_one_letter_code
_entity_poly.pdbx_strand_id
1 'polypeptide(L)'
;MARHAEDLTLLMNVLGGERAHSLELDKPVDLREINVFFMEEATNSLVAVPVEKEIKIRMQEAVHYLKTAYGCHTERGKFELADSIYIGCALVLALKEMPKLLDYSLTKKKGEQNIFFETLKSIFGLSEFSSFGTFFALIQQLNLFSQSKYEMYYKQNENLQEKF
;
A
#
# COMPACT_ATOMS: atom_id res chain seq x y z
N MET A 1 4.03 -14.12 -9.57
CA MET A 1 5.22 -14.24 -10.45
C MET A 1 6.20 -15.13 -9.71
N ALA A 2 6.75 -16.14 -10.39
CA ALA A 2 7.41 -17.34 -9.85
C ALA A 2 6.52 -18.29 -9.01
N ARG A 3 6.79 -19.61 -9.11
CA ARG A 3 6.14 -20.65 -8.29
C ARG A 3 6.99 -20.99 -7.07
N HIS A 4 8.32 -20.92 -7.21
CA HIS A 4 9.28 -21.21 -6.17
C HIS A 4 10.17 -19.99 -5.90
N ALA A 5 10.64 -19.83 -4.66
CA ALA A 5 11.48 -18.69 -4.27
C ALA A 5 12.82 -18.68 -5.02
N GLU A 6 13.36 -19.85 -5.35
CA GLU A 6 14.62 -20.02 -6.10
C GLU A 6 14.55 -19.46 -7.52
N ASP A 7 13.37 -19.45 -8.15
CA ASP A 7 13.17 -18.83 -9.47
C ASP A 7 13.37 -17.31 -9.42
N LEU A 8 13.13 -16.70 -8.25
CA LEU A 8 13.23 -15.26 -8.07
C LEU A 8 14.68 -14.77 -8.14
N THR A 9 15.64 -15.59 -7.70
CA THR A 9 17.08 -15.24 -7.75
C THR A 9 17.53 -14.97 -9.18
N LEU A 10 17.18 -15.84 -10.13
CA LEU A 10 17.50 -15.63 -11.54
C LEU A 10 16.85 -14.36 -12.09
N LEU A 11 15.57 -14.15 -11.78
CA LEU A 11 14.84 -12.95 -12.23
C LEU A 11 15.50 -11.66 -11.69
N MET A 12 15.86 -11.64 -10.41
CA MET A 12 16.51 -10.49 -9.77
C MET A 12 17.90 -10.25 -10.32
N ASN A 13 18.66 -11.30 -10.66
CA ASN A 13 19.96 -11.18 -11.32
C ASN A 13 19.84 -10.51 -12.70
N VAL A 14 18.82 -10.86 -13.48
CA VAL A 14 18.57 -10.23 -14.79
C VAL A 14 18.13 -8.77 -14.63
N LEU A 15 17.22 -8.49 -13.70
CA LEU A 15 16.71 -7.13 -13.46
C LEU A 15 17.76 -6.20 -12.86
N GLY A 16 18.67 -6.72 -12.04
CA GLY A 16 19.76 -5.96 -11.44
C GLY A 16 20.82 -5.51 -12.46
N GLY A 17 20.86 -6.11 -13.65
CA GLY A 17 21.78 -5.76 -14.72
C GLY A 17 23.23 -5.73 -14.22
N GLU A 18 23.96 -4.67 -14.56
CA GLU A 18 25.35 -4.49 -14.13
C GLU A 18 25.51 -4.41 -12.61
N ARG A 19 24.47 -4.05 -11.84
CA ARG A 19 24.52 -3.94 -10.38
C ARG A 19 24.09 -5.21 -9.66
N ALA A 20 23.71 -6.27 -10.38
CA ALA A 20 23.28 -7.52 -9.74
C ALA A 20 24.33 -8.10 -8.78
N HIS A 21 25.62 -7.94 -9.11
CA HIS A 21 26.73 -8.39 -8.26
C HIS A 21 26.80 -7.71 -6.89
N SER A 22 26.25 -6.49 -6.72
CA SER A 22 26.24 -5.80 -5.42
C SER A 22 25.09 -6.24 -4.51
N LEU A 23 24.15 -7.05 -5.01
CA LEU A 23 22.97 -7.49 -4.27
C LEU A 23 23.17 -8.84 -3.56
N GLU A 24 24.34 -9.48 -3.72
CA GLU A 24 24.68 -10.78 -3.10
C GLU A 24 23.60 -11.86 -3.28
N LEU A 25 22.92 -11.90 -4.43
CA LEU A 25 21.72 -12.73 -4.65
C LEU A 25 21.97 -14.24 -4.59
N ASP A 26 23.20 -14.69 -4.88
CA ASP A 26 23.58 -16.11 -4.86
C ASP A 26 24.11 -16.56 -3.48
N LYS A 27 24.18 -15.64 -2.50
CA LYS A 27 24.68 -15.94 -1.16
C LYS A 27 23.61 -16.69 -0.37
N PRO A 28 23.91 -17.90 0.13
CA PRO A 28 22.97 -18.62 0.98
C PRO A 28 22.77 -17.87 2.30
N VAL A 29 21.53 -17.83 2.78
CA VAL A 29 21.15 -17.18 4.04
C VAL A 29 20.82 -18.25 5.08
N ASP A 30 21.45 -18.19 6.26
CA ASP A 30 21.04 -19.05 7.38
C ASP A 30 19.76 -18.49 7.99
N LEU A 31 18.67 -19.25 7.88
CA LEU A 31 17.36 -18.84 8.40
C LEU A 31 17.37 -18.63 9.92
N ARG A 32 18.28 -19.26 10.66
CA ARG A 32 18.40 -19.08 12.12
C ARG A 32 18.84 -17.67 12.52
N GLU A 33 19.52 -16.97 11.63
CA GLU A 33 19.98 -15.60 11.86
C GLU A 33 18.91 -14.55 11.48
N ILE A 34 17.79 -14.99 10.89
CA ILE A 34 16.72 -14.09 10.45
C ILE A 34 15.78 -13.75 11.61
N ASN A 35 15.57 -12.44 11.79
CA ASN A 35 14.52 -11.89 12.65
C ASN A 35 13.27 -11.62 11.82
N VAL A 36 12.17 -12.29 12.15
CA VAL A 36 10.87 -12.16 11.48
C VAL A 36 9.94 -11.32 12.35
N PHE A 37 9.74 -10.06 11.95
CA PHE A 37 8.77 -9.17 12.58
C PHE A 37 7.48 -9.17 11.77
N PHE A 38 6.33 -9.42 12.41
CA PHE A 38 5.04 -9.49 11.72
C PHE A 38 3.98 -8.57 12.35
N MET A 39 3.02 -8.14 11.53
CA MET A 39 1.90 -7.29 11.93
C MET A 39 0.65 -7.68 11.11
N GLU A 40 -0.48 -7.89 11.78
CA GLU A 40 -1.74 -8.33 11.14
C GLU A 40 -2.57 -7.19 10.57
N GLU A 41 -2.44 -6.00 11.15
CA GLU A 41 -3.21 -4.82 10.79
C GLU A 41 -2.30 -3.60 10.94
N ALA A 42 -2.23 -2.75 9.92
CA ALA A 42 -1.45 -1.52 9.98
C ALA A 42 -2.22 -0.39 10.69
N THR A 43 -3.55 -0.36 10.56
CA THR A 43 -4.40 0.70 11.12
C THR A 43 -5.83 0.19 11.35
N ASN A 44 -6.57 0.87 12.22
CA ASN A 44 -7.99 0.62 12.45
C ASN A 44 -8.81 1.80 11.92
N SER A 45 -8.88 1.93 10.59
CA SER A 45 -9.56 3.02 9.90
C SER A 45 -10.80 2.51 9.17
N LEU A 46 -11.85 3.33 9.08
CA LEU A 46 -13.07 3.02 8.32
C LEU A 46 -12.81 2.86 6.81
N VAL A 47 -11.71 3.43 6.31
CA VAL A 47 -11.30 3.34 4.90
C VAL A 47 -10.38 2.14 4.67
N ALA A 48 -9.77 1.60 5.72
CA ALA A 48 -8.98 0.38 5.65
C ALA A 48 -9.92 -0.82 5.56
N VAL A 49 -9.72 -1.67 4.55
CA VAL A 49 -10.37 -2.99 4.56
C VAL A 49 -9.66 -3.83 5.62
N PRO A 50 -10.37 -4.33 6.65
CA PRO A 50 -9.75 -5.15 7.67
C PRO A 50 -9.25 -6.46 7.06
N VAL A 51 -8.11 -6.95 7.53
CA VAL A 51 -7.57 -8.23 7.07
C VAL A 51 -8.46 -9.37 7.56
N GLU A 52 -8.85 -10.24 6.63
CA GLU A 52 -9.70 -11.38 6.95
C GLU A 52 -9.08 -12.32 7.98
N LYS A 53 -9.93 -12.93 8.80
CA LYS A 53 -9.50 -13.82 9.88
C LYS A 53 -8.66 -15.00 9.35
N GLU A 54 -9.02 -15.58 8.21
CA GLU A 54 -8.26 -16.68 7.62
C GLU A 54 -6.83 -16.25 7.27
N ILE A 55 -6.66 -15.07 6.67
CA ILE A 55 -5.34 -14.53 6.31
C ILE A 55 -4.47 -14.36 7.57
N LYS A 56 -5.05 -13.83 8.65
CA LYS A 56 -4.35 -13.68 9.94
C LYS A 56 -3.91 -15.03 10.50
N ILE A 57 -4.79 -16.04 10.44
CA ILE A 57 -4.47 -17.40 10.89
C ILE A 57 -3.32 -17.99 10.07
N ARG A 58 -3.40 -17.94 8.74
CA ARG A 58 -2.33 -18.49 7.87
C ARG A 58 -1.00 -17.80 8.07
N MET A 59 -1.01 -16.48 8.29
CA MET A 59 0.20 -15.73 8.61
C MET A 59 0.80 -16.20 9.94
N GLN A 60 -0.02 -16.38 10.98
CA GLN A 60 0.45 -16.90 12.27
C GLN A 60 1.02 -18.32 12.16
N GLU A 61 0.39 -19.18 11.35
CA GLU A 61 0.90 -20.54 11.06
C GLU A 61 2.27 -20.48 10.37
N ALA A 62 2.45 -19.60 9.39
CA ALA A 62 3.73 -19.41 8.71
C ALA A 62 4.82 -18.92 9.68
N VAL A 63 4.51 -17.93 10.53
CA VAL A 63 5.43 -17.43 11.56
C VAL A 63 5.80 -18.53 12.55
N HIS A 64 4.81 -19.33 12.98
CA HIS A 64 5.06 -20.45 13.89
C HIS A 64 5.96 -21.52 13.26
N TYR A 65 5.76 -21.82 11.98
CA TYR A 65 6.59 -22.75 11.24
C TYR A 65 8.04 -22.26 11.11
N LEU A 66 8.25 -20.98 10.78
CA LEU A 66 9.59 -20.37 10.73
C LEU A 66 10.31 -20.47 12.08
N LYS A 67 9.61 -20.19 13.18
CA LYS A 67 10.15 -20.32 14.54
C LYS A 67 10.53 -21.75 14.89
N THR A 68 9.65 -22.72 14.61
CA THR A 68 9.78 -24.10 15.12
C THR A 68 10.64 -24.98 14.22
N ALA A 69 10.49 -24.89 12.91
CA ALA A 69 11.22 -25.72 11.96
C ALA A 69 12.63 -25.18 11.66
N TYR A 70 12.79 -23.86 11.63
CA TYR A 70 14.05 -23.22 11.22
C TYR A 70 14.73 -22.42 12.34
N GLY A 71 14.12 -22.31 13.52
CA GLY A 71 14.72 -21.61 14.66
C GLY A 71 14.81 -20.09 14.47
N CYS A 72 14.05 -19.51 13.54
CA CYS A 72 14.02 -18.05 13.35
C CYS A 72 13.56 -17.35 14.63
N HIS A 73 14.14 -16.18 14.91
CA HIS A 73 13.53 -15.28 15.88
C HIS A 73 12.26 -14.68 15.29
N THR A 74 11.15 -14.74 16.01
CA THR A 74 9.87 -14.20 15.53
C THR A 74 9.21 -13.33 16.60
N GLU A 75 8.82 -12.12 16.25
CA GLU A 75 8.15 -11.19 17.15
C GLU A 75 7.03 -10.44 16.43
N ARG A 76 5.97 -10.10 17.17
CA ARG A 76 4.97 -9.15 16.67
C ARG A 76 5.60 -7.76 16.64
N GLY A 77 5.85 -7.23 15.45
CA GLY A 77 6.47 -5.92 15.28
C GLY A 77 5.55 -4.79 15.74
N LYS A 78 6.13 -3.80 16.42
CA LYS A 78 5.45 -2.55 16.78
C LYS A 78 5.83 -1.48 15.77
N PHE A 79 5.10 -1.43 14.67
CA PHE A 79 5.33 -0.45 13.62
C PHE A 79 4.42 0.77 13.82
N GLU A 80 4.97 1.98 13.67
CA GLU A 80 4.22 3.25 13.74
C GLU A 80 3.46 3.52 12.43
N LEU A 81 2.63 2.57 11.99
CA LEU A 81 1.92 2.61 10.69
C LEU A 81 0.44 2.96 10.80
N ALA A 82 -0.02 3.37 11.98
CA ALA A 82 -1.43 3.75 12.22
C ALA A 82 -1.90 4.87 11.28
N ASP A 83 -1.01 5.81 10.96
CA ASP A 83 -1.29 6.96 10.07
C ASP A 83 -1.00 6.68 8.60
N SER A 84 -0.58 5.46 8.23
CA SER A 84 -0.12 5.11 6.86
C SER A 84 -1.11 5.48 5.75
N ILE A 85 -2.42 5.30 5.98
CA ILE A 85 -3.46 5.70 5.02
C ILE A 85 -3.48 7.22 4.82
N TYR A 86 -3.40 7.99 5.91
CA TYR A 86 -3.41 9.44 5.83
C TYR A 86 -2.13 9.97 5.19
N ILE A 87 -0.98 9.37 5.51
CA ILE A 87 0.31 9.66 4.86
C ILE A 87 0.21 9.40 3.35
N GLY A 88 -0.25 8.22 2.94
CA GLY A 88 -0.44 7.88 1.54
C GLY A 88 -1.42 8.83 0.83
N CYS A 89 -2.56 9.13 1.45
CA CYS A 89 -3.53 10.08 0.90
C CYS A 89 -2.93 11.49 0.76
N ALA A 90 -2.18 11.98 1.75
CA ALA A 90 -1.54 13.29 1.68
C ALA A 90 -0.50 13.36 0.55
N LEU A 91 0.33 12.33 0.40
CA LEU A 91 1.32 12.25 -0.67
C LEU A 91 0.68 12.21 -2.06
N VAL A 92 -0.36 11.38 -2.24
CA VAL A 92 -1.08 11.30 -3.52
C VAL A 92 -1.77 12.63 -3.81
N LEU A 93 -2.46 13.24 -2.84
CA LEU A 93 -3.15 14.53 -3.02
C LEU A 93 -2.20 15.71 -3.25
N ALA A 94 -0.94 15.62 -2.80
CA ALA A 94 0.07 16.64 -3.03
C ALA A 94 0.69 16.59 -4.45
N LEU A 95 0.38 15.57 -5.26
CA LEU A 95 0.87 15.48 -6.63
C LEU A 95 0.34 16.64 -7.48
N LYS A 96 1.26 17.48 -7.98
CA LYS A 96 0.96 18.73 -8.70
C LYS A 96 0.16 18.53 -10.00
N GLU A 97 0.21 17.35 -10.60
CA GLU A 97 -0.38 17.07 -11.91
C GLU A 97 -1.30 15.84 -11.87
N MET A 98 -2.21 15.79 -10.90
CA MET A 98 -3.23 14.75 -10.93
C MET A 98 -4.30 15.06 -11.98
N PRO A 99 -4.52 14.17 -12.95
CA PRO A 99 -5.54 14.39 -13.95
C PRO A 99 -6.92 14.20 -13.32
N LYS A 100 -7.89 15.03 -13.74
CA LYS A 100 -9.24 15.01 -13.20
C LYS A 100 -9.96 13.76 -13.69
N LEU A 101 -10.50 12.95 -12.77
CA LEU A 101 -11.20 11.71 -13.11
C LEU A 101 -12.28 11.90 -14.19
N LEU A 102 -13.07 12.98 -14.08
CA LEU A 102 -14.17 13.28 -15.00
C LEU A 102 -13.72 13.59 -16.43
N ASP A 103 -12.45 13.94 -16.64
CA ASP A 103 -11.91 14.21 -17.98
C ASP A 103 -11.71 12.90 -18.78
N TYR A 104 -11.78 11.73 -18.13
CA TYR A 104 -11.61 10.41 -18.75
C TYR A 104 -12.93 9.68 -19.06
N SER A 105 -14.08 10.36 -18.98
CA SER A 105 -15.35 9.73 -19.40
C SER A 105 -15.30 9.39 -20.89
N LEU A 106 -15.64 8.15 -21.21
CA LEU A 106 -15.80 7.63 -22.57
C LEU A 106 -17.18 7.99 -23.14
N THR A 107 -18.16 8.28 -22.27
CA THR A 107 -19.56 8.48 -22.66
C THR A 107 -20.01 9.93 -22.70
N LYS A 108 -19.40 10.83 -21.92
CA LYS A 108 -19.84 12.23 -21.82
C LYS A 108 -18.73 13.22 -22.12
N LYS A 109 -19.08 14.41 -22.63
CA LYS A 109 -18.09 15.44 -22.92
C LYS A 109 -17.59 16.09 -21.63
N LYS A 110 -16.35 16.60 -21.69
CA LYS A 110 -15.71 17.34 -20.60
C LYS A 110 -16.63 18.49 -20.14
N GLY A 111 -17.01 18.46 -18.86
CA GLY A 111 -17.89 19.47 -18.22
C GLY A 111 -19.37 19.08 -18.09
N GLU A 112 -19.83 17.97 -18.68
CA GLU A 112 -21.22 17.50 -18.56
C GLU A 112 -21.48 16.64 -17.31
N GLN A 113 -20.42 16.33 -16.56
CA GLN A 113 -20.48 15.48 -15.38
C GLN A 113 -20.25 16.27 -14.10
N ASN A 114 -21.09 16.01 -13.12
CA ASN A 114 -20.95 16.54 -11.77
C ASN A 114 -20.49 15.40 -10.85
N ILE A 115 -19.39 15.62 -10.12
CA ILE A 115 -18.79 14.58 -9.28
C ILE A 115 -19.74 14.07 -8.20
N PHE A 116 -20.62 14.93 -7.66
CA PHE A 116 -21.57 14.53 -6.62
C PHE A 116 -22.58 13.53 -7.17
N PHE A 117 -23.07 13.75 -8.40
CA PHE A 117 -23.98 12.85 -9.08
C PHE A 117 -23.28 11.55 -9.52
N GLU A 118 -22.03 11.61 -9.97
CA GLU A 118 -21.27 10.39 -10.29
C GLU A 118 -20.99 9.56 -9.03
N THR A 119 -20.65 10.19 -7.91
CA THR A 119 -20.45 9.50 -6.63
C THR A 119 -21.75 8.83 -6.17
N LEU A 120 -22.89 9.53 -6.25
CA LEU A 120 -24.19 8.94 -5.91
C LEU A 120 -24.52 7.75 -6.81
N LYS A 121 -24.31 7.88 -8.12
CA LYS A 121 -24.51 6.77 -9.08
C LYS A 121 -23.58 5.60 -8.80
N SER A 122 -22.36 5.86 -8.35
CA SER A 122 -21.39 4.81 -8.06
C SER A 122 -21.79 3.95 -6.86
N ILE A 123 -22.50 4.51 -5.88
CA ILE A 123 -23.08 3.73 -4.76
C ILE A 123 -24.07 2.69 -5.28
N PHE A 124 -24.78 2.98 -6.37
CA PHE A 124 -25.72 2.06 -7.03
C PHE A 124 -25.09 1.23 -8.16
N GLY A 125 -23.78 1.33 -8.39
CA GLY A 125 -23.10 0.64 -9.50
C GLY A 125 -23.45 1.17 -10.90
N LEU A 126 -23.99 2.39 -10.99
CA LEU A 126 -24.43 3.03 -12.24
C LEU A 126 -23.44 4.09 -12.76
N SER A 127 -22.33 4.31 -12.06
CA SER A 127 -21.28 5.21 -12.56
C SER A 127 -20.37 4.47 -13.54
N GLU A 128 -19.85 5.21 -14.51
CA GLU A 128 -18.81 4.76 -15.42
C GLU A 128 -17.47 4.55 -14.68
N PHE A 129 -17.29 5.27 -13.57
CA PHE A 129 -16.07 5.24 -12.76
C PHE A 129 -16.22 4.30 -11.56
N SER A 130 -15.08 3.88 -11.01
CA SER A 130 -15.07 3.11 -9.77
C SER A 130 -15.53 3.95 -8.58
N SER A 131 -16.18 3.31 -7.60
CA SER A 131 -16.65 3.98 -6.38
C SER A 131 -15.52 4.67 -5.64
N PHE A 132 -14.37 4.01 -5.53
CA PHE A 132 -13.17 4.62 -4.94
C PHE A 132 -12.70 5.84 -5.73
N GLY A 133 -12.69 5.77 -7.07
CA GLY A 133 -12.31 6.89 -7.92
C GLY A 133 -13.22 8.11 -7.72
N THR A 134 -14.54 7.91 -7.76
CA THR A 134 -15.51 9.01 -7.55
C THR A 134 -15.39 9.63 -6.16
N PHE A 135 -15.20 8.80 -5.13
CA PHE A 135 -15.01 9.25 -3.75
C PHE A 135 -13.72 10.06 -3.60
N PHE A 136 -12.62 9.61 -4.20
CA PHE A 136 -11.35 10.33 -4.20
C PHE A 136 -11.43 11.70 -4.92
N ALA A 137 -12.08 11.75 -6.08
CA ALA A 137 -12.30 13.00 -6.80
C ALA A 137 -13.23 13.97 -6.04
N LEU A 138 -14.20 13.45 -5.28
CA LEU A 138 -15.02 14.26 -4.37
C LEU A 138 -14.19 14.89 -3.24
N ILE A 139 -13.28 14.11 -2.63
CA ILE A 139 -12.35 14.61 -1.58
C ILE A 139 -11.48 15.75 -2.12
N GLN A 140 -10.96 15.62 -3.34
CA GLN A 140 -10.19 16.68 -4.00
C GLN A 140 -11.02 17.94 -4.21
N GLN A 141 -12.24 17.82 -4.76
CA GLN A 141 -13.07 18.98 -5.08
C GLN A 141 -13.53 19.73 -3.82
N LEU A 142 -13.78 19.00 -2.72
CA LEU A 142 -14.16 19.58 -1.44
C LEU A 142 -12.96 20.10 -0.62
N ASN A 143 -11.73 19.86 -1.07
CA ASN A 143 -10.50 20.26 -0.39
C ASN A 143 -10.48 19.82 1.09
N LEU A 144 -11.01 18.61 1.37
CA LEU A 144 -11.24 18.12 2.74
C LEU A 144 -9.94 17.87 3.54
N PHE A 145 -8.80 17.78 2.85
CA PHE A 145 -7.49 17.81 3.49
C PHE A 145 -6.99 19.25 3.56
N SER A 146 -6.90 19.80 4.78
CA SER A 146 -6.30 21.12 5.01
C SER A 146 -4.80 21.08 4.69
N GLN A 147 -4.28 22.13 4.02
CA GLN A 147 -2.86 22.38 3.77
C GLN A 147 -1.97 22.12 5.01
N SER A 148 -2.43 22.51 6.20
CA SER A 148 -1.73 22.28 7.48
C SER A 148 -1.50 20.81 7.83
N LYS A 149 -2.37 19.90 7.39
CA LYS A 149 -2.23 18.46 7.64
C LYS A 149 -1.22 17.80 6.70
N TYR A 150 -1.00 18.37 5.51
CA TYR A 150 -0.03 17.83 4.56
C TYR A 150 1.40 17.89 5.10
N GLU A 151 1.81 19.03 5.64
CA GLU A 151 3.16 19.18 6.22
C GLU A 151 3.40 18.20 7.38
N MET A 152 2.38 17.98 8.21
CA MET A 152 2.44 17.01 9.31
C MET A 152 2.67 15.58 8.79
N TYR A 153 1.86 15.13 7.83
CA TYR A 153 1.97 13.79 7.26
C TYR A 153 3.24 13.61 6.41
N TYR A 154 3.72 14.67 5.77
CA TYR A 154 4.98 14.65 5.04
C TYR A 154 6.16 14.44 5.98
N LYS A 155 6.21 15.19 7.09
CA LYS A 155 7.23 15.02 8.13
C LYS A 155 7.16 13.64 8.78
N GLN A 156 5.95 13.10 9.01
CA GLN A 156 5.80 11.72 9.49
C GLN A 156 6.37 10.71 8.48
N ASN A 157 6.16 10.91 7.17
CA ASN A 157 6.75 10.07 6.13
C ASN A 157 8.29 10.12 6.15
N GLU A 158 8.88 11.30 6.24
CA GLU A 158 10.35 11.45 6.35
C GLU A 158 10.89 10.74 7.59
N ASN A 159 10.26 10.95 8.76
CA ASN A 159 10.65 10.25 10.00
C ASN A 159 10.56 8.73 9.88
N LEU A 160 9.58 8.20 9.13
CA LEU A 160 9.46 6.76 8.88
C LEU A 160 10.58 6.25 7.96
N GLN A 161 10.97 7.02 6.94
CA GLN A 161 12.08 6.67 6.04
C GLN A 161 13.44 6.72 6.73
N GLU A 162 13.62 7.54 7.77
CA GLU A 162 14.86 7.54 8.56
C GLU A 162 14.92 6.38 9.57
N LYS A 163 13.77 5.88 10.03
CA LYS A 163 13.69 4.80 11.01
C LYS A 163 13.86 3.40 10.41
N PHE A 164 13.61 3.21 9.12
CA PHE A 164 13.61 1.92 8.42
C PHE A 164 14.45 1.99 7.14
#